data_AF-A0A2R6F348-F1
#
_entry.id   AF-A0A2R6F348-F1
#
_cell.length_a   1.000
_cell.length_b   1.000
_cell.length_c   1.000
_cell.angle_alpha   90.00
_cell.angle_beta   90.00
_cell.angle_gamma   90.00
#
_symmetry.space_group_name_H-M   'P 1'
#
loop_
_entity.id
_entity.type
_entity.pdbx_description
1 polymer ?
#
loop_
_entity_poly.entity_id
_entity_poly.type
_entity_poly.pdbx_seq_one_letter_code
_entity_poly.pdbx_strand_id
1 'polypeptide(L)'
;MGASHCRPRSLRGLAYGTLVALGGLVLASPWWLTVLFRHGLSVFAETAGSRLGIGQGLLWFPTNFGYLPAMRFLALWHVLVLLGVLYFLARRRYFLVGWFAFTALVYPEPRFLLFVGAFLASAFLFEGFLPMLTGSAEGDADTSTNTAADPDARSGVDTDSDTGGDVGSVIGIQLRGLSNRVSGWSAPERRDRVAVFAVLSVLVLYGATTGTLYAANYEPIPERPLDRQLSEPLPVYVDSADVRAMGWARRNTPPGTTFLVAGDAVEWFPLLANRRAVASPWGAEWLPPPERSGQIERYQAVAECRTARCLIRVFEAASSDSPSGASPAYLYIPREGSRSWTARSEFSTTQWAELAGELGRSNRYAIAYRNRGALIVRPVANEGRQPGYTTGE
;
A
#
# COMPACT_ATOMS: atom_id res chain seq x y z
N MET A 1 13.78 35.62 19.86
CA MET A 1 13.59 34.15 19.91
C MET A 1 14.50 33.55 18.87
N GLY A 2 15.64 33.00 19.31
CA GLY A 2 16.66 32.46 18.41
C GLY A 2 16.17 31.17 17.76
N ALA A 3 16.40 31.06 16.45
CA ALA A 3 16.41 29.77 15.78
C ALA A 3 17.52 28.95 16.43
N SER A 4 17.12 28.14 17.41
CA SER A 4 17.90 27.01 17.87
C SER A 4 18.35 26.27 16.62
N HIS A 5 19.66 26.22 16.41
CA HIS A 5 20.27 25.16 15.62
C HIS A 5 19.49 23.88 15.92
N CYS A 6 18.75 23.38 14.93
CA CYS A 6 18.33 21.99 14.92
C CYS A 6 19.63 21.18 14.79
N ARG A 7 20.38 21.05 15.90
CA ARG A 7 21.39 20.03 16.07
C ARG A 7 20.61 18.72 15.96
N PRO A 8 20.77 17.92 14.88
CA PRO A 8 19.94 16.74 14.65
C PRO A 8 20.20 15.59 15.64
N ARG A 9 20.87 15.84 16.78
CA ARG A 9 21.36 14.84 17.73
C ARG A 9 21.40 15.38 19.17
N SER A 10 20.36 16.08 19.60
CA SER A 10 20.23 16.41 21.03
C SER A 10 19.50 15.29 21.76
N LEU A 11 19.92 14.99 23.00
CA LEU A 11 19.22 14.04 23.87
C LEU A 11 17.75 14.40 24.05
N ARG A 12 17.44 15.71 24.06
CA ARG A 12 16.07 16.22 24.10
C ARG A 12 15.27 15.82 22.86
N GLY A 13 15.86 15.97 21.67
CA GLY A 13 15.25 15.52 20.41
C GLY A 13 14.96 14.03 20.40
N LEU A 14 15.90 13.21 20.90
CA LEU A 14 15.69 11.76 21.07
C LEU A 14 14.54 11.49 22.05
N ALA A 15 14.51 12.15 23.20
CA ALA A 15 13.45 11.98 24.19
C ALA A 15 12.06 12.35 23.63
N TYR A 16 11.95 13.46 22.90
CA TYR A 16 10.69 13.83 22.23
C TYR A 16 10.30 12.82 21.15
N GLY A 17 11.26 12.36 20.34
CA GLY A 17 11.02 11.32 19.34
C GLY A 17 10.51 10.01 19.98
N THR A 18 11.14 9.57 21.06
CA THR A 18 10.70 8.40 21.83
C THR A 18 9.31 8.59 22.42
N LEU A 19 9.02 9.77 23.00
CA LEU A 19 7.70 10.08 23.55
C LEU A 19 6.62 9.99 22.46
N VAL A 20 6.88 10.56 21.28
CA VAL A 20 5.96 10.50 20.14
C VAL A 20 5.76 9.06 19.67
N ALA A 21 6.84 8.28 19.56
CA ALA A 21 6.77 6.87 19.17
C ALA A 21 5.97 6.03 20.18
N LEU A 22 6.22 6.19 21.47
CA LEU A 22 5.48 5.50 22.54
C LEU A 22 4.01 5.94 22.57
N GLY A 23 3.73 7.24 22.40
CA GLY A 23 2.37 7.76 22.29
C GLY A 23 1.62 7.15 21.11
N GLY A 24 2.28 7.00 19.95
CA GLY A 24 1.73 6.30 18.79
C GLY A 24 1.43 4.82 19.08
N LEU A 25 2.33 4.11 19.75
CA LEU A 25 2.12 2.71 20.14
C LEU A 25 0.95 2.53 21.10
N VAL A 26 0.82 3.42 22.10
CA VAL A 26 -0.28 3.42 23.06
C VAL A 26 -1.60 3.73 22.36
N LEU A 27 -1.62 4.74 21.50
CA LEU A 27 -2.82 5.12 20.75
C LEU A 27 -3.28 4.00 19.79
N ALA A 28 -2.33 3.26 19.20
CA ALA A 28 -2.62 2.12 18.33
C ALA A 28 -2.94 0.83 19.11
N SER A 29 -2.68 0.77 20.42
CA SER A 29 -2.78 -0.44 21.22
C SER A 29 -4.17 -1.07 21.28
N PRO A 30 -5.28 -0.33 21.34
CA PRO A 30 -6.61 -0.95 21.35
C PRO A 30 -6.84 -1.83 20.13
N TRP A 31 -6.26 -1.51 18.97
CA TRP A 31 -6.41 -2.29 17.75
C TRP A 31 -5.55 -3.56 17.76
N TRP A 32 -4.22 -3.43 17.89
CA TRP A 32 -3.33 -4.60 17.79
C TRP A 32 -3.41 -5.50 19.02
N LEU A 33 -3.70 -4.97 20.22
CA LEU A 33 -3.96 -5.80 21.40
C LEU A 33 -5.24 -6.61 21.23
N THR A 34 -6.31 -6.03 20.66
CA THR A 34 -7.55 -6.80 20.41
C THR A 34 -7.29 -7.98 19.48
N VAL A 35 -6.50 -7.77 18.43
CA VAL A 35 -6.10 -8.85 17.50
C VAL A 35 -5.25 -9.88 18.24
N LEU A 36 -4.24 -9.44 19.00
CA LEU A 36 -3.34 -10.31 19.77
C LEU A 36 -4.11 -11.17 20.79
N PHE A 37 -5.04 -10.58 21.54
CA PHE A 37 -5.83 -11.30 22.55
C PHE A 37 -6.81 -12.29 21.93
N ARG A 38 -7.35 -11.99 20.74
CA ARG A 38 -8.34 -12.86 20.08
C ARG A 38 -7.70 -13.97 19.25
N HIS A 39 -6.55 -13.70 18.64
CA HIS A 39 -5.97 -14.57 17.63
C HIS A 39 -4.53 -15.02 17.92
N GLY A 40 -3.90 -14.51 18.98
CA GLY A 40 -2.53 -14.84 19.34
C GLY A 40 -1.47 -14.09 18.53
N LEU A 41 -0.20 -14.32 18.86
CA LEU A 41 0.94 -13.65 18.21
C LEU A 41 1.27 -14.27 16.83
N SER A 42 0.90 -15.54 16.61
CA SER A 42 1.20 -16.28 15.37
C SER A 42 0.63 -15.60 14.13
N VAL A 43 -0.52 -14.95 14.25
CA VAL A 43 -1.18 -14.18 13.17
C VAL A 43 -0.28 -13.10 12.57
N PHE A 44 0.58 -12.45 13.37
CA PHE A 44 1.55 -11.47 12.87
C PHE A 44 2.77 -12.12 12.19
N ALA A 45 3.14 -13.34 12.58
CA ALA A 45 4.25 -14.08 12.00
C ALA A 45 3.86 -14.78 10.69
N GLU A 46 2.67 -15.37 10.64
CA GLU A 46 2.13 -16.08 9.46
C GLU A 46 1.94 -15.11 8.28
N THR A 47 1.48 -13.88 8.55
CA THR A 47 1.38 -12.85 7.52
C THR A 47 2.71 -12.30 7.04
N ALA A 48 3.76 -12.33 7.85
CA ALA A 48 5.08 -11.87 7.44
C ALA A 48 5.67 -12.73 6.30
N GLY A 49 5.26 -14.00 6.18
CA GLY A 49 5.59 -14.88 5.06
C GLY A 49 4.61 -14.80 3.87
N SER A 50 3.58 -13.95 3.94
CA SER A 50 2.54 -13.92 2.92
C SER A 50 2.95 -13.26 1.61
N ARG A 51 3.91 -12.35 1.68
CA ARG A 51 4.56 -11.69 0.54
C ARG A 51 6.03 -12.08 0.55
N LEU A 52 6.70 -11.96 -0.61
CA LEU A 52 8.12 -12.26 -0.81
C LEU A 52 8.93 -11.98 0.47
N GLY A 53 9.49 -13.03 1.07
CA GLY A 53 10.10 -12.96 2.39
C GLY A 53 11.25 -11.95 2.48
N ILE A 54 11.59 -11.55 3.71
CA ILE A 54 12.70 -10.65 4.02
C ILE A 54 13.97 -11.12 3.27
N GLY A 55 14.55 -10.26 2.43
CA GLY A 55 15.77 -10.55 1.66
C GLY A 55 15.56 -11.04 0.22
N GLN A 56 14.34 -11.37 -0.18
CA GLN A 56 14.01 -11.71 -1.59
C GLN A 56 14.14 -10.51 -2.54
N GLY A 57 14.36 -9.30 -2.02
CA GLY A 57 14.60 -8.09 -2.81
C GLY A 57 15.78 -8.19 -3.78
N LEU A 58 16.82 -8.97 -3.47
CA LEU A 58 17.97 -9.17 -4.36
C LEU A 58 17.61 -9.84 -5.68
N LEU A 59 16.68 -10.79 -5.65
CA LEU A 59 16.24 -11.53 -6.84
C LEU A 59 15.11 -10.78 -7.56
N TRP A 60 14.28 -10.07 -6.79
CA TRP A 60 13.12 -9.34 -7.31
C TRP A 60 13.48 -8.01 -7.97
N PHE A 61 14.44 -7.27 -7.41
CA PHE A 61 14.75 -5.91 -7.86
C PHE A 61 15.25 -5.87 -9.32
N PRO A 62 16.24 -6.68 -9.77
CA PRO A 62 16.71 -6.62 -11.16
C PRO A 62 15.64 -7.08 -12.16
N THR A 63 14.82 -8.05 -11.78
CA THR A 63 13.79 -8.65 -12.66
C THR A 63 12.56 -7.75 -12.82
N ASN A 64 12.22 -6.95 -11.80
CA ASN A 64 11.05 -6.06 -11.82
C ASN A 64 11.38 -4.60 -12.09
N PHE A 65 12.64 -4.15 -11.91
CA PHE A 65 13.07 -2.85 -12.41
C PHE A 65 12.98 -2.77 -13.94
N GLY A 66 13.05 -3.93 -14.63
CA GLY A 66 12.75 -4.04 -16.07
C GLY A 66 11.27 -3.89 -16.45
N TYR A 67 10.33 -3.91 -15.49
CA TYR A 67 8.88 -3.71 -15.70
C TYR A 67 8.46 -2.22 -15.78
N LEU A 68 9.42 -1.31 -16.00
CA LEU A 68 9.18 0.09 -16.38
C LEU A 68 8.14 0.31 -17.51
N PRO A 69 7.89 -0.60 -18.49
CA PRO A 69 6.94 -0.32 -19.58
C PRO A 69 5.46 -0.26 -19.17
N ALA A 70 5.07 -0.88 -18.05
CA ALA A 70 3.67 -0.99 -17.66
C ALA A 70 3.13 0.29 -16.99
N MET A 71 3.99 1.03 -16.28
CA MET A 71 3.63 2.23 -15.52
C MET A 71 3.99 3.49 -16.30
N ARG A 72 3.35 3.71 -17.47
CA ARG A 72 3.66 4.84 -18.39
C ARG A 72 3.62 6.22 -17.70
N PHE A 73 2.82 6.37 -16.65
CA PHE A 73 2.64 7.65 -15.94
C PHE A 73 3.56 7.86 -14.74
N LEU A 74 4.24 6.85 -14.19
CA LEU A 74 5.17 7.04 -13.07
C LEU A 74 6.62 7.34 -13.51
N ALA A 75 6.88 7.46 -14.82
CA ALA A 75 8.24 7.56 -15.35
C ALA A 75 9.06 8.74 -14.78
N LEU A 76 8.44 9.92 -14.60
CA LEU A 76 9.17 11.11 -14.10
C LEU A 76 9.67 10.90 -12.66
N TRP A 77 8.85 10.31 -11.80
CA TRP A 77 9.23 10.05 -10.41
C TRP A 77 10.42 9.10 -10.33
N HIS A 78 10.43 8.02 -11.13
CA HIS A 78 11.57 7.10 -11.17
C HIS A 78 12.85 7.77 -11.65
N VAL A 79 12.76 8.66 -12.67
CA VAL A 79 13.89 9.44 -13.16
C VAL A 79 14.43 10.36 -12.07
N LEU A 80 13.56 11.09 -11.35
CA LEU A 80 13.96 11.97 -10.26
C LEU A 80 14.63 11.22 -9.11
N VAL A 81 14.12 10.03 -8.75
CA VAL A 81 14.74 9.17 -7.74
C VAL A 81 16.11 8.70 -8.21
N LEU A 82 16.24 8.24 -9.46
CA LEU A 82 17.52 7.78 -10.02
C LEU A 82 18.56 8.90 -10.04
N LEU A 83 18.17 10.09 -10.52
CA LEU A 83 19.03 11.28 -10.50
C LEU A 83 19.44 11.66 -9.07
N GLY A 84 18.51 11.56 -8.12
CA GLY A 84 18.83 11.78 -6.71
C GLY A 84 19.82 10.78 -6.15
N VAL A 85 19.65 9.49 -6.44
CA VAL A 85 20.63 8.46 -6.05
C VAL A 85 22.01 8.79 -6.61
N LEU A 86 22.11 9.11 -7.91
CA LEU A 86 23.38 9.46 -8.55
C LEU A 86 24.00 10.72 -7.94
N TYR A 87 23.20 11.76 -7.70
CA TYR A 87 23.64 13.00 -7.07
C TYR A 87 24.21 12.77 -5.66
N PHE A 88 23.48 12.04 -4.80
CA PHE A 88 23.92 11.77 -3.43
C PHE A 88 25.12 10.82 -3.36
N LEU A 89 25.24 9.86 -4.29
CA LEU A 89 26.43 9.04 -4.45
C LEU A 89 27.65 9.88 -4.84
N ALA A 90 27.50 10.77 -5.82
CA ALA A 90 28.56 11.68 -6.28
C ALA A 90 29.05 12.62 -5.15
N ARG A 91 28.12 13.12 -4.32
CA ARG A 91 28.43 13.96 -3.15
C ARG A 91 28.86 13.17 -1.91
N ARG A 92 29.05 11.83 -2.01
CA ARG A 92 29.41 10.92 -0.89
C ARG A 92 28.47 11.00 0.32
N ARG A 93 27.18 11.27 0.10
CA ARG A 93 26.14 11.36 1.13
C ARG A 93 25.27 10.11 1.09
N TYR A 94 25.72 9.07 1.81
CA TYR A 94 25.17 7.72 1.64
C TYR A 94 23.89 7.42 2.44
N PHE A 95 23.44 8.29 3.34
CA PHE A 95 22.32 7.97 4.24
C PHE A 95 21.02 7.64 3.49
N LEU A 96 20.55 8.55 2.62
CA LEU A 96 19.31 8.33 1.87
C LEU A 96 19.44 7.20 0.84
N VAL A 97 20.61 7.10 0.20
CA VAL A 97 20.89 6.03 -0.77
C VAL A 97 20.92 4.66 -0.09
N GLY A 98 21.57 4.57 1.07
CA GLY A 98 21.62 3.35 1.89
C GLY A 98 20.25 2.97 2.43
N TRP A 99 19.44 3.93 2.89
CA TRP A 99 18.07 3.66 3.32
C TRP A 99 17.19 3.18 2.16
N PHE A 100 17.33 3.77 0.97
CA PHE A 100 16.62 3.33 -0.23
C PHE A 100 17.02 1.91 -0.63
N ALA A 101 18.32 1.63 -0.69
CA ALA A 101 18.85 0.30 -1.00
C ALA A 101 18.43 -0.76 0.05
N PHE A 102 18.47 -0.40 1.34
CA PHE A 102 17.98 -1.26 2.41
C PHE A 102 16.49 -1.56 2.26
N THR A 103 15.69 -0.54 1.96
CA THR A 103 14.24 -0.72 1.75
C THR A 103 13.99 -1.62 0.53
N ALA A 104 14.74 -1.45 -0.56
CA ALA A 104 14.62 -2.29 -1.76
C ALA A 104 14.98 -3.75 -1.49
N LEU A 105 15.98 -3.96 -0.63
CA LEU A 105 16.47 -5.27 -0.24
C LEU A 105 15.49 -6.01 0.68
N VAL A 106 14.96 -5.30 1.67
CA VAL A 106 14.10 -5.86 2.72
C VAL A 106 12.65 -5.99 2.23
N TYR A 107 12.16 -4.98 1.50
CA TYR A 107 10.78 -4.87 1.05
C TYR A 107 10.74 -4.77 -0.48
N PRO A 108 10.63 -5.91 -1.19
CA PRO A 108 10.64 -5.90 -2.65
C PRO A 108 9.47 -5.13 -3.29
N GLU A 109 8.39 -4.80 -2.57
CA GLU A 109 7.27 -4.12 -3.22
C GLU A 109 7.54 -2.62 -3.49
N PRO A 110 7.30 -2.11 -4.72
CA PRO A 110 7.60 -0.73 -5.11
C PRO A 110 7.00 0.34 -4.22
N ARG A 111 5.83 0.06 -3.64
CA ARG A 111 5.11 1.02 -2.78
C ARG A 111 5.90 1.43 -1.53
N PHE A 112 6.77 0.57 -1.00
CA PHE A 112 7.63 0.91 0.13
C PHE A 112 8.79 1.81 -0.30
N LEU A 113 9.26 1.66 -1.55
CA LEU A 113 10.29 2.50 -2.14
C LEU A 113 9.79 3.91 -2.47
N LEU A 114 8.48 4.09 -2.72
CA LEU A 114 7.91 5.40 -3.01
C LEU A 114 8.18 6.41 -1.89
N PHE A 115 8.11 5.97 -0.63
CA PHE A 115 8.34 6.85 0.52
C PHE A 115 9.78 7.37 0.58
N VAL A 116 10.76 6.47 0.56
CA VAL A 116 12.19 6.85 0.60
C VAL A 116 12.60 7.56 -0.70
N GLY A 117 12.07 7.10 -1.84
CA GLY A 117 12.24 7.72 -3.14
C GLY A 117 11.76 9.18 -3.17
N ALA A 118 10.61 9.49 -2.55
CA ALA A 118 10.13 10.86 -2.46
C ALA A 118 11.12 11.79 -1.75
N PHE A 119 11.77 11.34 -0.66
CA PHE A 119 12.82 12.12 0.00
C PHE A 119 14.05 12.31 -0.89
N LEU A 120 14.51 11.25 -1.58
CA LEU A 120 15.63 11.33 -2.52
C LEU A 120 15.33 12.32 -3.66
N ALA A 121 14.17 12.20 -4.29
CA ALA A 121 13.72 13.07 -5.37
C ALA A 121 13.60 14.53 -4.90
N SER A 122 12.97 14.76 -3.75
CA SER A 122 12.83 16.11 -3.17
C SER A 122 14.20 16.71 -2.84
N ALA A 123 15.05 15.98 -2.14
CA ALA A 123 16.36 16.49 -1.73
C ALA A 123 17.25 16.77 -2.96
N PHE A 124 17.19 15.94 -4.00
CA PHE A 124 17.83 16.21 -5.29
C PHE A 124 17.30 17.48 -5.96
N LEU A 125 15.98 17.66 -5.99
CA LEU A 125 15.36 18.83 -6.62
C LEU A 125 15.83 20.14 -5.96
N PHE A 126 15.90 20.17 -4.63
CA PHE A 126 16.24 21.38 -3.88
C PHE A 126 17.74 21.61 -3.69
N GLU A 127 18.55 20.57 -3.50
CA GLU A 127 19.99 20.69 -3.26
C GLU A 127 20.82 20.57 -4.55
N GLY A 128 20.29 19.91 -5.58
CA GLY A 128 20.99 19.67 -6.84
C GLY A 128 20.42 20.49 -7.99
N PHE A 129 19.16 20.24 -8.34
CA PHE A 129 18.56 20.75 -9.57
C PHE A 129 18.27 22.26 -9.52
N LEU A 130 17.66 22.75 -8.45
CA LEU A 130 17.31 24.18 -8.32
C LEU A 130 18.54 25.09 -8.31
N PRO A 131 19.60 24.83 -7.52
CA PRO A 131 20.83 25.63 -7.55
C PRO A 131 21.49 25.66 -8.94
N MET A 132 21.42 24.56 -9.69
CA MET A 132 21.91 24.48 -11.06
C MET A 132 21.13 25.39 -12.03
N LEU A 133 19.82 25.53 -11.84
CA LEU A 133 18.97 26.41 -12.66
C LEU A 133 19.12 27.90 -12.31
N THR A 134 19.29 28.21 -11.03
CA THR A 134 19.46 29.60 -10.58
C THR A 134 20.87 30.13 -10.85
N GLY A 135 21.83 29.24 -11.11
CA GLY A 135 23.24 29.60 -11.27
C GLY A 135 23.94 29.80 -9.93
N SER A 136 23.33 29.36 -8.83
CA SER A 136 23.85 29.47 -7.47
C SER A 136 24.83 28.36 -7.12
N ALA A 137 25.50 27.77 -8.11
CA ALA A 137 26.45 26.67 -7.91
C ALA A 137 27.70 27.16 -7.15
N GLU A 138 27.57 27.22 -5.83
CA GLU A 138 28.58 26.95 -4.80
C GLU A 138 30.03 27.30 -5.20
N GLY A 139 30.31 28.60 -5.29
CA GLY A 139 31.66 29.17 -5.31
C GLY A 139 32.33 29.20 -3.93
N ASP A 140 32.14 28.15 -3.12
CA ASP A 140 32.61 28.10 -1.71
C ASP A 140 33.61 26.96 -1.45
N ALA A 141 34.27 26.46 -2.51
CA ALA A 141 35.46 25.63 -2.36
C ALA A 141 36.72 26.50 -2.57
N ASP A 142 37.35 26.85 -1.45
CA ASP A 142 38.76 27.26 -1.33
C ASP A 142 39.22 28.54 -2.06
N THR A 143 38.91 29.72 -1.50
CA THR A 143 39.87 30.84 -1.53
C THR A 143 39.81 31.64 -0.23
N SER A 144 39.98 30.97 0.90
CA SER A 144 40.68 31.58 2.04
C SER A 144 42.09 31.01 2.06
N THR A 145 42.90 31.46 1.10
CA THR A 145 44.32 31.63 1.32
C THR A 145 44.48 32.43 2.60
N ASN A 146 44.80 31.74 3.69
CA ASN A 146 45.46 32.34 4.85
C ASN A 146 46.81 32.85 4.36
N THR A 147 46.78 34.03 3.77
CA THR A 147 47.96 34.82 3.47
C THR A 147 48.33 35.56 4.75
N ALA A 148 49.57 35.31 5.19
CA ALA A 148 50.40 36.18 6.03
C ALA A 148 50.00 36.38 7.51
N ALA A 149 50.69 35.61 8.34
CA ALA A 149 51.52 36.08 9.45
C ALA A 149 51.35 37.56 9.89
N ASP A 150 50.86 37.74 11.10
CA ASP A 150 51.21 38.88 11.94
C ASP A 150 51.92 38.35 13.21
N PRO A 151 53.26 38.43 13.28
CA PRO A 151 54.03 38.05 14.46
C PRO A 151 54.46 39.32 15.23
N ASP A 152 53.57 40.25 15.57
CA ASP A 152 53.93 41.33 16.50
C ASP A 152 52.71 41.89 17.27
N ALA A 153 52.32 41.20 18.34
CA ALA A 153 51.49 41.79 19.40
C ALA A 153 52.08 41.46 20.77
N ARG A 154 52.93 42.41 21.19
CA ARG A 154 53.69 42.46 22.43
C ARG A 154 52.80 42.49 23.68
N SER A 155 53.30 41.79 24.69
CA SER A 155 53.28 42.08 26.12
C SER A 155 52.49 43.32 26.60
N GLY A 156 51.51 43.07 27.46
CA GLY A 156 50.92 44.06 28.36
C GLY A 156 50.39 43.35 29.60
N VAL A 157 51.27 43.21 30.59
CA VAL A 157 50.91 42.92 31.99
C VAL A 157 50.16 44.14 32.51
N ASP A 158 48.99 43.94 33.11
CA ASP A 158 48.55 44.75 34.24
C ASP A 158 47.61 43.93 35.13
N THR A 159 48.13 43.64 36.31
CA THR A 159 47.38 43.33 37.51
C THR A 159 46.69 44.61 37.99
N ASP A 160 45.38 44.58 38.24
CA ASP A 160 44.92 45.21 39.46
C ASP A 160 43.64 44.60 40.02
N SER A 161 43.68 44.47 41.33
CA SER A 161 42.61 44.14 42.25
C SER A 161 41.61 45.28 42.32
N ASP A 162 40.30 44.97 42.26
CA ASP A 162 39.39 45.72 43.12
C ASP A 162 38.20 44.89 43.60
N THR A 163 38.03 44.94 44.91
CA THR A 163 36.96 44.35 45.71
C THR A 163 35.92 45.43 45.94
N GLY A 164 34.72 45.24 45.40
CA GLY A 164 33.60 46.14 45.68
C GLY A 164 32.28 45.44 45.39
N GLY A 165 31.64 44.96 46.45
CA GLY A 165 30.28 44.42 46.35
C GLY A 165 29.31 45.53 46.01
N ASP A 166 28.45 45.27 45.02
CA ASP A 166 27.20 46.00 44.87
C ASP A 166 26.08 45.01 44.59
N VAL A 167 25.14 44.97 45.53
CA VAL A 167 23.95 44.13 45.54
C VAL A 167 22.83 45.00 44.99
N GLY A 168 22.61 44.93 43.67
CA GLY A 168 21.53 45.67 43.03
C GLY A 168 21.30 45.27 41.58
N SER A 169 20.03 45.09 41.21
CA SER A 169 19.54 45.03 39.82
C SER A 169 19.77 43.74 39.02
N VAL A 170 19.22 42.63 39.51
CA VAL A 170 18.82 41.50 38.66
C VAL A 170 17.48 41.86 38.00
N ILE A 171 17.55 42.50 36.84
CA ILE A 171 16.59 42.53 35.69
C ILE A 171 17.02 43.74 34.84
N GLY A 172 18.05 43.51 34.05
CA GLY A 172 18.61 44.48 33.10
C GLY A 172 19.22 43.71 31.95
N ILE A 173 18.40 42.92 31.24
CA ILE A 173 18.82 42.22 30.03
C ILE A 173 19.18 43.32 29.02
N GLN A 174 20.49 43.55 28.80
CA GLN A 174 20.99 44.38 27.73
C GLN A 174 20.54 43.80 26.37
N LEU A 175 19.43 44.30 25.85
CA LEU A 175 18.94 44.07 24.49
C LEU A 175 19.68 44.92 23.44
N ARG A 176 21.00 45.14 23.59
CA ARG A 176 21.81 45.88 22.59
C ARG A 176 22.71 44.98 21.72
N GLY A 177 22.80 43.69 22.00
CA GLY A 177 23.64 42.74 21.24
C GLY A 177 22.94 41.92 20.16
N LEU A 178 21.62 42.06 19.97
CA LEU A 178 20.82 41.14 19.12
C LEU A 178 20.35 41.73 17.78
N SER A 179 20.64 43.00 17.46
CA SER A 179 20.15 43.60 16.20
C SER A 179 21.04 43.34 14.98
N ASN A 180 22.31 42.95 15.14
CA ASN A 180 23.28 42.93 14.02
C ASN A 180 23.66 41.53 13.49
N ARG A 181 22.94 40.46 13.86
CA ARG A 181 23.20 39.09 13.32
C ARG A 181 22.02 38.45 12.59
N VAL A 182 21.04 39.25 12.16
CA VAL A 182 19.93 38.76 11.31
C VAL A 182 20.11 39.18 9.83
N SER A 183 21.24 39.82 9.48
CA SER A 183 21.51 40.32 8.12
C SER A 183 21.96 39.28 7.09
N GLY A 184 21.87 37.97 7.40
CA GLY A 184 22.32 36.89 6.53
C GLY A 184 21.25 36.26 5.64
N TRP A 185 20.00 36.71 5.71
CA TRP A 185 18.95 36.31 4.77
C TRP A 185 18.81 37.43 3.75
N SER A 186 19.70 37.47 2.75
CA SER A 186 19.39 38.19 1.53
C SER A 186 18.07 37.62 1.01
N ALA A 187 17.07 38.50 0.83
CA ALA A 187 15.81 38.09 0.24
C ALA A 187 16.14 37.38 -1.09
N PRO A 188 15.67 36.14 -1.32
CA PRO A 188 16.04 35.37 -2.50
C PRO A 188 15.76 36.23 -3.73
N GLU A 189 16.74 36.28 -4.63
CA GLU A 189 16.64 37.11 -5.84
C GLU A 189 15.35 36.75 -6.58
N ARG A 190 14.78 37.73 -7.29
CA ARG A 190 13.54 37.53 -8.04
C ARG A 190 13.62 36.31 -8.97
N ARG A 191 14.83 36.01 -9.48
CA ARG A 191 15.13 34.85 -10.32
C ARG A 191 14.93 33.52 -9.59
N ASP A 192 15.39 33.39 -8.35
CA ASP A 192 15.27 32.16 -7.55
C ASP A 192 13.81 31.83 -7.26
N ARG A 193 13.02 32.86 -6.93
CA ARG A 193 11.59 32.70 -6.71
C ARG A 193 10.90 32.18 -7.96
N VAL A 194 11.19 32.77 -9.12
CA VAL A 194 10.60 32.34 -10.40
C VAL A 194 10.98 30.90 -10.73
N ALA A 195 12.24 30.50 -10.53
CA ALA A 195 12.68 29.13 -10.77
C ALA A 195 11.97 28.12 -9.85
N VAL A 196 11.89 28.41 -8.55
CA VAL A 196 11.18 27.57 -7.57
C VAL A 196 9.69 27.46 -7.93
N PHE A 197 9.03 28.58 -8.22
CA PHE A 197 7.63 28.59 -8.64
C PHE A 197 7.40 27.79 -9.91
N ALA A 198 8.29 27.90 -10.91
CA ALA A 198 8.18 27.14 -12.15
C ALA A 198 8.30 25.63 -11.91
N VAL A 199 9.30 25.18 -11.14
CA VAL A 199 9.48 23.76 -10.81
C VAL A 199 8.28 23.21 -10.04
N LEU A 200 7.80 23.93 -9.01
CA LEU A 200 6.62 23.52 -8.26
C LEU A 200 5.38 23.47 -9.15
N SER A 201 5.20 24.44 -10.06
CA SER A 201 4.07 24.45 -10.98
C SER A 201 4.08 23.25 -11.92
N VAL A 202 5.24 22.87 -12.46
CA VAL A 202 5.39 21.67 -13.30
C VAL A 202 5.07 20.40 -12.51
N LEU A 203 5.58 20.27 -11.29
CA LEU A 203 5.31 19.11 -10.43
C LEU A 203 3.83 19.00 -10.03
N VAL A 204 3.19 20.11 -9.69
CA VAL A 204 1.75 20.17 -9.38
C VAL A 204 0.93 19.82 -10.61
N LEU A 205 1.25 20.39 -11.78
CA LEU A 205 0.53 20.09 -13.02
C LEU A 205 0.68 18.62 -13.41
N TYR A 206 1.88 18.06 -13.30
CA TYR A 206 2.13 16.65 -13.54
C TYR A 206 1.39 15.75 -12.54
N GLY A 207 1.44 16.05 -11.24
CA GLY A 207 0.73 15.31 -10.20
C GLY A 207 -0.79 15.37 -10.37
N ALA A 208 -1.34 16.55 -10.66
CA ALA A 208 -2.77 16.73 -10.92
C ALA A 208 -3.21 16.01 -12.20
N THR A 209 -2.42 16.07 -13.28
CA THR A 209 -2.73 15.40 -14.55
C THR A 209 -2.71 13.89 -14.38
N THR A 210 -1.64 13.35 -13.78
CA THR A 210 -1.53 11.90 -13.52
C THR A 210 -2.60 11.40 -12.54
N GLY A 211 -2.89 12.17 -11.49
CA GLY A 211 -3.99 11.88 -10.56
C GLY A 211 -5.36 11.90 -11.23
N THR A 212 -5.60 12.87 -12.12
CA THR A 212 -6.84 12.97 -12.91
C THR A 212 -6.98 11.81 -13.87
N LEU A 213 -5.91 11.44 -14.59
CA LEU A 213 -5.91 10.29 -15.49
C LEU A 213 -6.15 8.97 -14.74
N TYR A 214 -5.56 8.82 -13.56
CA TYR A 214 -5.80 7.68 -12.67
C TYR A 214 -7.26 7.65 -12.19
N ALA A 215 -7.80 8.77 -11.71
CA ALA A 215 -9.19 8.88 -11.25
C ALA A 215 -10.21 8.69 -12.39
N ALA A 216 -9.85 9.10 -13.61
CA ALA A 216 -10.63 8.86 -14.82
C ALA A 216 -10.50 7.41 -15.33
N ASN A 217 -9.77 6.55 -14.61
CA ASN A 217 -9.55 5.15 -14.95
C ASN A 217 -8.98 4.96 -16.36
N TYR A 218 -8.08 5.86 -16.78
CA TYR A 218 -7.42 5.84 -18.10
C TYR A 218 -6.31 4.77 -18.18
N GLU A 219 -6.51 3.63 -17.53
CA GLU A 219 -5.86 2.41 -17.98
C GLU A 219 -6.56 1.93 -19.25
N PRO A 220 -5.82 1.40 -20.25
CA PRO A 220 -6.43 0.57 -21.27
C PRO A 220 -6.86 -0.75 -20.59
N ILE A 221 -7.92 -0.70 -19.77
CA ILE A 221 -8.69 -1.88 -19.43
C ILE A 221 -9.34 -2.28 -20.75
N PRO A 222 -8.98 -3.44 -21.35
CA PRO A 222 -9.61 -3.87 -22.58
C PRO A 222 -11.12 -3.96 -22.34
N GLU A 223 -11.91 -3.26 -23.15
CA GLU A 223 -13.35 -3.50 -23.37
C GLU A 223 -14.36 -3.12 -22.26
N ARG A 224 -14.21 -2.00 -21.53
CA ARG A 224 -15.37 -1.45 -20.78
C ARG A 224 -16.18 -0.46 -21.62
N PRO A 225 -17.50 -0.67 -21.79
CA PRO A 225 -18.41 0.36 -22.29
C PRO A 225 -18.35 1.64 -21.43
N LEU A 226 -18.27 2.80 -22.07
CA LEU A 226 -18.04 4.11 -21.45
C LEU A 226 -19.13 4.48 -20.41
N ASP A 227 -20.36 4.04 -20.61
CA ASP A 227 -21.49 4.24 -19.69
C ASP A 227 -21.30 3.54 -18.33
N ARG A 228 -20.58 2.42 -18.30
CA ARG A 228 -20.26 1.71 -17.05
C ARG A 228 -19.08 2.30 -16.30
N GLN A 229 -18.03 2.77 -17.00
CA GLN A 229 -16.90 3.45 -16.35
C GLN A 229 -17.35 4.70 -15.58
N LEU A 230 -18.37 5.39 -16.08
CA LEU A 230 -18.94 6.58 -15.45
C LEU A 230 -19.86 6.26 -14.26
N SER A 231 -20.42 5.05 -14.16
CA SER A 231 -21.31 4.65 -13.06
C SER A 231 -20.60 3.89 -11.94
N GLU A 232 -19.47 3.23 -12.22
CA GLU A 232 -18.67 2.47 -11.24
C GLU A 232 -17.17 2.83 -11.39
N PRO A 233 -16.73 4.01 -10.89
CA PRO A 233 -15.43 4.61 -11.20
C PRO A 233 -14.23 3.97 -10.50
N LEU A 234 -14.45 3.05 -9.56
CA LEU A 234 -13.39 2.32 -8.87
C LEU A 234 -13.45 0.83 -9.25
N PRO A 235 -12.31 0.11 -9.31
CA PRO A 235 -12.28 -1.33 -9.54
C PRO A 235 -12.79 -2.07 -8.29
N VAL A 236 -14.08 -1.90 -7.97
CA VAL A 236 -14.79 -2.72 -7.01
C VAL A 236 -15.35 -3.90 -7.80
N TYR A 237 -14.92 -5.11 -7.48
CA TYR A 237 -15.38 -6.34 -8.14
C TYR A 237 -16.80 -6.78 -7.71
N VAL A 238 -17.58 -5.83 -7.19
CA VAL A 238 -18.91 -6.03 -6.61
C VAL A 238 -19.79 -4.87 -7.04
N ASP A 239 -20.83 -5.18 -7.81
CA ASP A 239 -21.82 -4.21 -8.24
C ASP A 239 -23.10 -4.26 -7.37
N SER A 240 -24.08 -3.42 -7.71
CA SER A 240 -25.38 -3.44 -7.03
C SER A 240 -26.14 -4.78 -7.15
N ALA A 241 -25.88 -5.57 -8.20
CA ALA A 241 -26.47 -6.90 -8.37
C ALA A 241 -25.79 -7.94 -7.46
N ASP A 242 -24.47 -7.87 -7.28
CA ASP A 242 -23.75 -8.67 -6.30
C ASP A 242 -24.24 -8.39 -4.88
N VAL A 243 -24.36 -7.11 -4.49
CA VAL A 243 -24.89 -6.71 -3.18
C VAL A 243 -26.28 -7.30 -2.93
N ARG A 244 -27.17 -7.31 -3.93
CA ARG A 244 -28.51 -7.92 -3.81
C ARG A 244 -28.43 -9.44 -3.66
N ALA A 245 -27.53 -10.11 -4.38
CA ALA A 245 -27.35 -11.56 -4.30
C ALA A 245 -26.75 -11.99 -2.96
N MET A 246 -25.74 -11.29 -2.46
CA MET A 246 -25.16 -11.50 -1.14
C MET A 246 -26.17 -11.19 -0.03
N GLY A 247 -26.99 -10.15 -0.21
CA GLY A 247 -28.13 -9.85 0.67
C GLY A 247 -29.19 -10.95 0.68
N TRP A 248 -29.45 -11.60 -0.47
CA TRP A 248 -30.28 -12.80 -0.52
C TRP A 248 -29.66 -13.95 0.27
N ALA A 249 -28.35 -14.23 0.08
CA ALA A 249 -27.66 -15.29 0.81
C ALA A 249 -27.74 -15.08 2.33
N ARG A 250 -27.56 -13.83 2.78
CA ARG A 250 -27.69 -13.43 4.19
C ARG A 250 -29.07 -13.72 4.80
N ARG A 251 -30.14 -13.55 4.02
CA ARG A 251 -31.54 -13.69 4.50
C ARG A 251 -32.11 -15.10 4.32
N ASN A 252 -31.59 -15.87 3.36
CA ASN A 252 -32.23 -17.12 2.91
C ASN A 252 -31.39 -18.38 3.18
N THR A 253 -30.27 -18.25 3.89
CA THR A 253 -29.48 -19.42 4.33
C THR A 253 -29.23 -19.36 5.84
N PRO A 254 -28.98 -20.47 6.54
CA PRO A 254 -28.60 -20.43 7.95
C PRO A 254 -27.27 -19.70 8.19
N PRO A 255 -27.06 -19.08 9.37
CA PRO A 255 -25.74 -18.60 9.79
C PRO A 255 -24.69 -19.72 9.70
N GLY A 256 -23.46 -19.38 9.33
CA GLY A 256 -22.38 -20.37 9.16
C GLY A 256 -22.45 -21.19 7.87
N THR A 257 -23.47 -21.01 7.02
CA THR A 257 -23.51 -21.65 5.69
C THR A 257 -22.27 -21.27 4.88
N THR A 258 -21.69 -22.28 4.24
CA THR A 258 -20.48 -22.16 3.43
C THR A 258 -20.79 -22.06 1.95
N PHE A 259 -20.11 -21.15 1.25
CA PHE A 259 -20.21 -20.91 -0.18
C PHE A 259 -18.87 -21.11 -0.86
N LEU A 260 -18.90 -21.73 -2.04
CA LEU A 260 -17.83 -21.62 -3.02
C LEU A 260 -18.16 -20.44 -3.93
N VAL A 261 -17.25 -19.48 -4.09
CA VAL A 261 -17.51 -18.23 -4.85
C VAL A 261 -16.57 -18.17 -6.04
N ALA A 262 -17.12 -18.16 -7.25
CA ALA A 262 -16.40 -18.27 -8.52
C ALA A 262 -15.94 -16.91 -9.07
N GLY A 263 -15.18 -16.15 -8.30
CA GLY A 263 -14.60 -14.87 -8.74
C GLY A 263 -14.22 -13.92 -7.61
N ASP A 264 -13.72 -12.73 -7.99
CA ASP A 264 -13.16 -11.74 -7.05
C ASP A 264 -14.19 -11.19 -6.04
N ALA A 265 -15.49 -11.34 -6.33
CA ALA A 265 -16.58 -11.03 -5.40
C ALA A 265 -16.45 -11.81 -4.07
N VAL A 266 -15.64 -12.87 -4.03
CA VAL A 266 -15.34 -13.64 -2.82
C VAL A 266 -14.69 -12.80 -1.71
N GLU A 267 -13.92 -11.77 -2.05
CA GLU A 267 -13.29 -10.87 -1.06
C GLU A 267 -14.34 -10.20 -0.16
N TRP A 268 -15.44 -9.78 -0.77
CA TRP A 268 -16.51 -9.03 -0.11
C TRP A 268 -17.62 -9.93 0.43
N PHE A 269 -17.66 -11.19 -0.01
CA PHE A 269 -18.74 -12.11 0.30
C PHE A 269 -18.94 -12.33 1.81
N PRO A 270 -17.89 -12.56 2.64
CA PRO A 270 -18.07 -12.70 4.07
C PRO A 270 -18.67 -11.46 4.74
N LEU A 271 -18.27 -10.27 4.31
CA LEU A 271 -18.77 -9.01 4.86
C LEU A 271 -20.25 -8.77 4.50
N LEU A 272 -20.61 -8.94 3.23
CA LEU A 272 -21.93 -8.58 2.71
C LEU A 272 -22.97 -9.69 2.91
N ALA A 273 -22.59 -10.95 2.70
CA ALA A 273 -23.48 -12.09 2.91
C ALA A 273 -23.53 -12.56 4.38
N ASN A 274 -22.53 -12.20 5.19
CA ASN A 274 -22.33 -12.75 6.53
C ASN A 274 -22.28 -14.29 6.51
N ARG A 275 -21.58 -14.86 5.53
CA ARG A 275 -21.45 -16.31 5.27
C ARG A 275 -19.99 -16.66 4.99
N ARG A 276 -19.64 -17.94 5.18
CA ARG A 276 -18.26 -18.38 4.98
C ARG A 276 -17.98 -18.60 3.50
N ALA A 277 -16.87 -18.08 2.99
CA ALA A 277 -16.32 -18.46 1.69
C ALA A 277 -15.14 -19.43 1.89
N VAL A 278 -15.06 -20.50 1.10
CA VAL A 278 -14.01 -21.56 1.22
C VAL A 278 -13.00 -21.60 0.07
N ALA A 279 -12.98 -20.56 -0.74
CA ALA A 279 -12.00 -20.34 -1.78
C ALA A 279 -11.70 -18.83 -1.88
N SER A 280 -11.18 -18.24 -0.80
CA SER A 280 -10.80 -16.82 -0.78
C SER A 280 -9.30 -16.70 -0.56
N PRO A 281 -8.53 -16.15 -1.51
CA PRO A 281 -7.12 -15.86 -1.28
C PRO A 281 -6.97 -14.67 -0.32
N TRP A 282 -7.92 -13.73 -0.34
CA TRP A 282 -7.99 -12.60 0.59
C TRP A 282 -8.45 -13.07 1.96
N GLY A 283 -7.66 -12.76 2.98
CA GLY A 283 -7.84 -13.27 4.34
C GLY A 283 -7.17 -14.62 4.59
N ALA A 284 -6.81 -15.38 3.54
CA ALA A 284 -6.07 -16.63 3.71
C ALA A 284 -4.59 -16.39 4.05
N GLU A 285 -4.07 -15.18 3.90
CA GLU A 285 -2.73 -14.81 4.37
C GLU A 285 -2.54 -14.96 5.89
N TRP A 286 -3.63 -15.02 6.65
CA TRP A 286 -3.65 -15.25 8.09
C TRP A 286 -3.79 -16.72 8.48
N LEU A 287 -3.78 -17.64 7.51
CA LEU A 287 -3.81 -19.07 7.75
C LEU A 287 -2.41 -19.66 7.57
N PRO A 288 -2.03 -20.68 8.37
CA PRO A 288 -0.80 -21.40 8.15
C PRO A 288 -0.90 -22.27 6.87
N PRO A 289 0.23 -22.56 6.19
CA PRO A 289 0.29 -23.68 5.26
C PRO A 289 0.01 -25.00 6.02
N PRO A 290 -0.78 -25.95 5.46
CA PRO A 290 -1.28 -26.03 4.09
C PRO A 290 -2.64 -25.36 3.83
N GLU A 291 -3.35 -24.89 4.86
CA GLU A 291 -4.71 -24.35 4.74
C GLU A 291 -4.78 -23.15 3.80
N ARG A 292 -3.79 -22.26 3.90
CA ARG A 292 -3.63 -21.13 2.98
C ARG A 292 -3.47 -21.58 1.53
N SER A 293 -2.59 -22.55 1.26
CA SER A 293 -2.35 -23.06 -0.09
C SER A 293 -3.62 -23.68 -0.66
N GLY A 294 -4.34 -24.46 0.14
CA GLY A 294 -5.62 -25.05 -0.28
C GLY A 294 -6.69 -24.01 -0.62
N GLN A 295 -6.77 -22.88 0.09
CA GLN A 295 -7.68 -21.78 -0.24
C GLN A 295 -7.31 -21.13 -1.59
N ILE A 296 -6.01 -20.89 -1.82
CA ILE A 296 -5.50 -20.29 -3.06
C ILE A 296 -5.73 -21.22 -4.25
N GLU A 297 -5.43 -22.51 -4.11
CA GLU A 297 -5.62 -23.52 -5.16
C GLU A 297 -7.10 -23.68 -5.52
N ARG A 298 -7.99 -23.77 -4.52
CA ARG A 298 -9.45 -23.82 -4.77
C ARG A 298 -9.95 -22.56 -5.46
N TYR A 299 -9.43 -21.41 -5.06
CA TYR A 299 -9.77 -20.14 -5.69
C TYR A 299 -9.37 -20.12 -7.16
N GLN A 300 -8.12 -20.47 -7.47
CA GLN A 300 -7.64 -20.56 -8.85
C GLN A 300 -8.49 -21.54 -9.67
N ALA A 301 -8.73 -22.74 -9.13
CA ALA A 301 -9.53 -23.76 -9.81
C ALA A 301 -10.96 -23.29 -10.13
N VAL A 302 -11.64 -22.62 -9.20
CA VAL A 302 -13.00 -22.13 -9.45
C VAL A 302 -13.02 -20.89 -10.35
N ALA A 303 -12.02 -20.01 -10.24
CA ALA A 303 -11.91 -18.78 -11.01
C ALA A 303 -11.56 -19.03 -12.49
N GLU A 304 -10.82 -20.09 -12.79
CA GLU A 304 -10.46 -20.48 -14.16
C GLU A 304 -11.58 -21.27 -14.89
N CYS A 305 -12.60 -21.74 -14.15
CA CYS A 305 -13.65 -22.57 -14.73
C CYS A 305 -14.57 -21.80 -15.68
N ARG A 306 -14.67 -22.29 -16.91
CA ARG A 306 -15.43 -21.66 -18.00
C ARG A 306 -16.76 -22.30 -18.36
N THR A 307 -17.04 -23.48 -17.83
CA THR A 307 -18.20 -24.31 -18.18
C THR A 307 -18.89 -24.83 -16.93
N ALA A 308 -20.18 -25.17 -17.04
CA ALA A 308 -20.92 -25.69 -15.89
C ALA A 308 -20.29 -26.99 -15.38
N ARG A 309 -19.83 -27.86 -16.29
CA ARG A 309 -19.13 -29.10 -15.95
C ARG A 309 -17.84 -28.85 -15.15
N CYS A 310 -17.08 -27.81 -15.49
CA CYS A 310 -15.87 -27.45 -14.74
C CYS A 310 -16.23 -27.01 -13.32
N LEU A 311 -17.16 -26.05 -13.20
CA LEU A 311 -17.58 -25.53 -11.90
C LEU A 311 -18.15 -26.62 -11.00
N ILE A 312 -18.94 -27.54 -11.56
CA ILE A 312 -19.48 -28.69 -10.85
C ILE A 312 -18.35 -29.58 -10.31
N ARG A 313 -17.34 -29.92 -11.13
CA ARG A 313 -16.20 -30.74 -10.67
C ARG A 313 -15.43 -30.07 -9.54
N VAL A 314 -15.16 -28.76 -9.66
CA VAL A 314 -14.45 -28.02 -8.60
C VAL A 314 -15.30 -27.92 -7.33
N PHE A 315 -16.60 -27.72 -7.46
CA PHE A 315 -17.53 -27.71 -6.33
C PHE A 315 -17.59 -29.07 -5.62
N GLU A 316 -17.66 -30.17 -6.38
CA GLU A 316 -17.62 -31.53 -5.83
C GLU A 316 -16.29 -31.83 -5.14
N ALA A 317 -15.16 -31.47 -5.75
CA ALA A 317 -13.84 -31.63 -5.15
C ALA A 317 -13.70 -30.83 -3.84
N ALA A 318 -14.15 -29.57 -3.83
CA ALA A 318 -14.18 -28.73 -2.64
C ALA A 318 -15.14 -29.26 -1.55
N SER A 319 -16.12 -30.08 -1.94
CA SER A 319 -17.05 -30.74 -1.01
C SER A 319 -16.45 -31.99 -0.39
N SER A 320 -15.60 -32.73 -1.11
CA SER A 320 -14.92 -33.93 -0.60
C SER A 320 -13.66 -33.63 0.21
N ASP A 321 -12.97 -32.53 -0.08
CA ASP A 321 -11.63 -32.22 0.44
C ASP A 321 -11.65 -31.17 1.58
N SER A 322 -12.62 -31.27 2.50
CA SER A 322 -12.79 -30.31 3.59
C SER A 322 -12.28 -30.88 4.94
N PRO A 323 -10.99 -30.68 5.30
CA PRO A 323 -10.43 -31.17 6.57
C PRO A 323 -11.06 -30.53 7.81
N SER A 324 -11.78 -29.41 7.65
CA SER A 324 -12.53 -28.71 8.72
C SER A 324 -14.04 -28.95 8.69
N GLY A 325 -14.52 -29.90 7.87
CA GLY A 325 -15.93 -30.35 7.84
C GLY A 325 -16.93 -29.39 7.20
N ALA A 326 -16.47 -28.27 6.61
CA ALA A 326 -17.34 -27.27 6.00
C ALA A 326 -17.34 -27.42 4.47
N SER A 327 -18.06 -28.41 3.94
CA SER A 327 -18.32 -28.51 2.49
C SER A 327 -19.21 -27.34 2.04
N PRO A 328 -18.95 -26.71 0.89
CA PRO A 328 -19.79 -25.63 0.40
C PRO A 328 -21.19 -26.15 0.09
N ALA A 329 -22.22 -25.50 0.64
CA ALA A 329 -23.61 -25.84 0.37
C ALA A 329 -24.13 -25.15 -0.90
N TYR A 330 -23.47 -24.06 -1.30
CA TYR A 330 -23.87 -23.22 -2.42
C TYR A 330 -22.66 -22.81 -3.25
N LEU A 331 -22.87 -22.67 -4.55
CA LEU A 331 -21.94 -22.07 -5.49
C LEU A 331 -22.48 -20.70 -5.92
N TYR A 332 -21.69 -19.66 -5.69
CA TYR A 332 -21.96 -18.29 -6.14
C TYR A 332 -21.16 -18.00 -7.39
N ILE A 333 -21.80 -17.51 -8.44
CA ILE A 333 -21.20 -17.24 -9.75
C ILE A 333 -21.51 -15.80 -10.15
N PRO A 334 -20.53 -14.88 -10.09
CA PRO A 334 -20.70 -13.53 -10.62
C PRO A 334 -20.75 -13.57 -12.15
N ARG A 335 -21.42 -12.58 -12.76
CA ARG A 335 -21.55 -12.47 -14.22
C ARG A 335 -20.20 -12.36 -14.91
N GLU A 336 -19.28 -11.64 -14.28
CA GLU A 336 -18.03 -11.20 -14.90
C GLU A 336 -16.89 -12.20 -14.63
N GLY A 337 -17.13 -13.23 -13.82
CA GLY A 337 -16.13 -14.21 -13.44
C GLY A 337 -15.06 -13.61 -12.52
N SER A 338 -13.80 -13.98 -12.75
CA SER A 338 -12.64 -13.44 -12.04
C SER A 338 -11.84 -12.49 -12.94
N ARG A 339 -11.46 -11.34 -12.39
CA ARG A 339 -10.60 -10.32 -13.01
C ARG A 339 -9.23 -10.21 -12.36
N SER A 340 -8.98 -10.90 -11.24
CA SER A 340 -7.70 -10.82 -10.54
C SER A 340 -6.52 -11.37 -11.33
N TRP A 341 -5.33 -10.91 -10.95
CA TRP A 341 -4.04 -11.31 -11.52
C TRP A 341 -3.77 -12.82 -11.50
N THR A 342 -4.49 -13.58 -10.67
CA THR A 342 -4.42 -15.04 -10.56
C THR A 342 -5.33 -15.78 -11.54
N ALA A 343 -6.36 -15.15 -12.10
CA ALA A 343 -7.24 -15.73 -13.11
C ALA A 343 -7.54 -14.70 -14.20
N ARG A 344 -6.75 -14.73 -15.27
CA ARG A 344 -6.72 -13.71 -16.35
C ARG A 344 -7.90 -13.78 -17.33
N SER A 345 -9.11 -14.15 -16.90
CA SER A 345 -10.21 -14.26 -17.86
C SER A 345 -11.59 -13.93 -17.30
N GLU A 346 -12.13 -12.82 -17.80
CA GLU A 346 -13.53 -12.44 -17.67
C GLU A 346 -14.42 -13.39 -18.46
N PHE A 347 -15.65 -13.64 -17.97
CA PHE A 347 -16.67 -14.28 -18.79
C PHE A 347 -17.24 -13.31 -19.81
N SER A 348 -17.41 -13.76 -21.05
CA SER A 348 -18.26 -13.03 -22.00
C SER A 348 -19.74 -13.13 -21.57
N THR A 349 -20.55 -12.15 -21.97
CA THR A 349 -22.00 -12.16 -21.69
C THR A 349 -22.68 -13.44 -22.18
N THR A 350 -22.28 -13.94 -23.36
CA THR A 350 -22.78 -15.19 -23.95
C THR A 350 -22.41 -16.39 -23.10
N GLN A 351 -21.14 -16.47 -22.67
CA GLN A 351 -20.63 -17.56 -21.87
C GLN A 351 -21.36 -17.67 -20.52
N TRP A 352 -21.62 -16.54 -19.86
CA TRP A 352 -22.39 -16.55 -18.61
C TRP A 352 -23.84 -17.00 -18.82
N ALA A 353 -24.48 -16.58 -19.91
CA ALA A 353 -25.83 -16.98 -20.25
C ALA A 353 -25.92 -18.49 -20.54
N GLU A 354 -24.97 -19.04 -21.27
CA GLU A 354 -24.85 -20.49 -21.53
C GLU A 354 -24.65 -21.27 -20.23
N LEU A 355 -23.71 -20.84 -19.38
CA LEU A 355 -23.44 -21.44 -18.08
C LEU A 355 -24.70 -21.48 -17.19
N ALA A 356 -25.38 -20.35 -17.07
CA ALA A 356 -26.62 -20.25 -16.30
C ALA A 356 -27.73 -21.14 -16.89
N GLY A 357 -27.79 -21.24 -18.22
CA GLY A 357 -28.73 -22.10 -18.93
C GLY A 357 -28.45 -23.59 -18.72
N GLU A 358 -27.19 -24.01 -18.73
CA GLU A 358 -26.77 -25.40 -18.46
C GLU A 358 -27.07 -25.80 -17.02
N LEU A 359 -26.71 -24.95 -16.05
CA LEU A 359 -27.00 -25.19 -14.64
C LEU A 359 -28.51 -25.24 -14.36
N GLY A 360 -29.30 -24.40 -15.03
CA GLY A 360 -30.77 -24.43 -14.93
C GLY A 360 -31.42 -25.67 -15.54
N ARG A 361 -30.75 -26.35 -16.48
CA ARG A 361 -31.20 -27.61 -17.09
C ARG A 361 -30.67 -28.86 -16.36
N SER A 362 -29.78 -28.69 -15.39
CA SER A 362 -29.22 -29.81 -14.63
C SER A 362 -30.26 -30.42 -13.70
N ASN A 363 -30.31 -31.76 -13.62
CA ASN A 363 -31.08 -32.48 -12.59
C ASN A 363 -30.32 -32.60 -11.26
N ARG A 364 -29.02 -32.28 -11.23
CA ARG A 364 -28.16 -32.38 -10.04
C ARG A 364 -28.06 -31.08 -9.27
N TYR A 365 -28.40 -29.95 -9.89
CA TYR A 365 -28.29 -28.62 -9.30
C TYR A 365 -29.57 -27.82 -9.51
N ALA A 366 -29.94 -27.03 -8.50
CA ALA A 366 -31.05 -26.10 -8.56
C ALA A 366 -30.54 -24.66 -8.45
N ILE A 367 -31.14 -23.76 -9.24
CA ILE A 367 -30.93 -22.32 -9.11
C ILE A 367 -31.69 -21.84 -7.87
N ALA A 368 -30.97 -21.38 -6.86
CA ALA A 368 -31.56 -20.83 -5.65
C ALA A 368 -31.85 -19.32 -5.77
N TYR A 369 -31.01 -18.61 -6.56
CA TYR A 369 -31.19 -17.19 -6.84
C TYR A 369 -30.54 -16.81 -8.17
N ARG A 370 -31.16 -15.89 -8.91
CA ARG A 370 -30.60 -15.32 -10.14
C ARG A 370 -31.00 -13.85 -10.26
N ASN A 371 -30.05 -13.01 -10.65
CA ASN A 371 -30.34 -11.66 -11.11
C ASN A 371 -29.45 -11.30 -12.33
N ARG A 372 -29.41 -10.03 -12.72
CA ARG A 372 -28.64 -9.55 -13.89
C ARG A 372 -27.11 -9.70 -13.80
N GLY A 373 -26.57 -9.95 -12.60
CA GLY A 373 -25.14 -9.91 -12.30
C GLY A 373 -24.62 -11.09 -11.48
N ALA A 374 -25.49 -11.94 -10.93
CA ALA A 374 -25.08 -13.08 -10.11
C ALA A 374 -26.07 -14.25 -10.21
N LEU A 375 -25.52 -15.45 -10.03
CA LEU A 375 -26.24 -16.71 -9.98
C LEU A 375 -25.80 -17.48 -8.72
N ILE A 376 -26.76 -18.01 -7.97
CA ILE A 376 -26.50 -18.88 -6.82
C ILE A 376 -27.16 -20.22 -7.09
N VAL A 377 -26.36 -21.28 -7.08
CA VAL A 377 -26.83 -22.66 -7.28
C VAL A 377 -26.50 -23.53 -6.08
N ARG A 378 -27.27 -24.60 -5.89
CA ARG A 378 -27.06 -25.61 -4.85
C ARG A 378 -27.28 -27.01 -5.43
N PRO A 379 -26.63 -28.05 -4.90
CA PRO A 379 -26.97 -29.41 -5.26
C PRO A 379 -28.42 -29.72 -4.87
N VAL A 380 -29.12 -30.48 -5.72
CA VAL A 380 -30.41 -31.06 -5.37
C VAL A 380 -30.13 -32.26 -4.47
N ALA A 381 -30.69 -32.29 -3.26
CA ALA A 381 -30.59 -33.45 -2.41
C ALA A 381 -31.22 -34.64 -3.15
N ASN A 382 -30.51 -35.77 -3.26
CA ASN A 382 -31.12 -37.00 -3.71
C ASN A 382 -32.13 -37.44 -2.64
N GLU A 383 -33.39 -37.02 -2.76
CA GLU A 383 -34.51 -37.66 -2.06
C GLU A 383 -34.64 -39.08 -2.62
N GLY A 384 -33.83 -40.03 -2.12
CA GLY A 384 -33.77 -41.37 -2.71
C GLY A 384 -32.81 -42.38 -2.08
N ARG A 385 -32.36 -42.18 -0.85
CA ARG A 385 -31.71 -43.25 -0.08
C ARG A 385 -32.11 -43.16 1.39
N GLN A 386 -33.39 -43.44 1.67
CA GLN A 386 -33.79 -43.77 3.03
C GLN A 386 -33.31 -45.21 3.34
N PRO A 387 -32.61 -45.45 4.47
CA PRO A 387 -32.45 -46.81 4.99
C PRO A 387 -33.80 -47.31 5.52
N GLY A 388 -34.25 -48.42 4.94
CA GLY A 388 -35.34 -49.31 5.34
C GLY A 388 -36.35 -48.82 6.37
N TYR A 389 -37.56 -48.49 5.90
CA TYR A 389 -38.76 -48.80 6.67
C TYR A 389 -39.21 -50.21 6.30
N THR A 390 -39.01 -51.14 7.23
CA THR A 390 -39.73 -52.42 7.26
C THR A 390 -41.21 -52.14 7.49
N THR A 391 -42.04 -52.43 6.50
CA THR A 391 -43.48 -52.57 6.68
C THR A 391 -43.75 -53.91 7.35
N GLY A 392 -44.29 -53.86 8.57
CA GLY A 392 -44.94 -55.01 9.17
C GLY A 392 -46.36 -55.13 8.62
N GLU A 393 -46.65 -56.30 8.05
CA GLU A 393 -47.91 -57.03 8.23
C GLU A 393 -47.57 -58.46 8.64
#